data_AF-A0A024UGZ7-F1
#
_entry.id   AF-A0A024UGZ7-F1
#
_cell.length_a   1.000
_cell.length_b   1.000
_cell.length_c   1.000
_cell.angle_alpha   90.00
_cell.angle_beta   90.00
_cell.angle_gamma   90.00
#
_symmetry.space_group_name_H-M   'P 1'
#
loop_
_entity.id
_entity.type
_entity.pdbx_description
1 polymer ?
#
loop_
_entity_poly.entity_id
_entity_poly.type
_entity_poly.pdbx_seq_one_letter_code
_entity_poly.pdbx_strand_id
1 'polypeptide(L)' 'MEVCVFMDASDQVWGAVATQIPPDDLSLPLEEQHHQPLAFLSGNFSSASARWPIVEKEASLSSRPASGSTIW' A
#
# COMPACT_ATOMS: atom_id res chain seq x y z
N MET A 1 -6.18 -7.21 16.32
CA MET A 1 -5.03 -6.76 15.51
C MET A 1 -5.56 -6.54 14.11
N GLU A 2 -5.45 -5.32 13.59
CA GLU A 2 -5.78 -5.04 12.18
C GLU A 2 -4.53 -4.65 11.41
N VAL A 3 -4.52 -4.99 10.12
CA VAL A 3 -3.47 -4.62 9.17
C VAL A 3 -4.08 -3.69 8.14
N CYS A 4 -3.48 -2.51 7.97
CA CYS A 4 -3.88 -1.53 6.98
C CYS A 4 -2.83 -1.46 5.88
N VAL A 5 -3.27 -1.35 4.63
CA VAL A 5 -2.37 -1.15 3.48
C VAL A 5 -2.69 0.20 2.86
N PHE A 6 -1.70 1.08 2.84
CA PHE A 6 -1.76 2.38 2.17
C PHE A 6 -0.92 2.31 0.91
N MET A 7 -1.44 2.81 -0.20
CA MET A 7 -0.79 2.72 -1.50
C MET A 7 -0.91 4.05 -2.23
N ASP A 8 0.10 4.35 -3.03
CA ASP A 8 0.13 5.50 -3.92
C ASP A 8 0.76 5.11 -5.26
N ALA A 9 0.30 5.75 -6.34
CA ALA A 9 0.80 5.49 -7.68
C ALA A 9 1.10 6.79 -8.43
N SER A 10 2.21 6.75 -9.16
CA SER A 10 2.60 7.81 -10.10
C SER A 10 2.53 7.29 -11.54
N ASP A 11 3.08 8.05 -12.48
CA ASP A 11 3.08 7.65 -13.89
C ASP A 11 3.80 6.32 -14.12
N GLN A 12 4.99 6.10 -13.55
CA GLN A 12 5.78 4.90 -13.84
C GLN A 12 6.04 3.99 -12.64
N VAL A 13 5.87 4.50 -11.42
CA VAL A 13 6.17 3.77 -10.18
C VAL A 13 5.00 3.82 -9.21
N TRP A 14 4.99 2.87 -8.28
CA TRP A 14 4.07 2.82 -7.16
C TRP A 14 4.81 2.47 -5.86
N GLY A 15 4.20 2.86 -4.75
CA GLY A 15 4.66 2.53 -3.40
C GLY A 15 3.47 2.08 -2.54
N ALA A 16 3.75 1.25 -1.55
CA ALA A 16 2.79 0.86 -0.55
C ALA A 16 3.46 0.65 0.81
N VAL A 17 2.71 0.90 1.88
CA VAL A 17 3.11 0.58 3.24
C VAL A 17 2.01 -0.25 3.88
N ALA A 18 2.40 -1.42 4.40
CA ALA A 18 1.57 -2.19 5.30
C ALA A 18 1.88 -1.75 6.73
N THR A 19 0.86 -1.41 7.50
CA THR A 19 0.97 -1.08 8.92
C THR A 19 0.05 -1.99 9.73
N GLN A 20 0.33 -2.09 11.02
CA GLN A 20 -0.52 -2.80 11.97
C GLN A 20 -0.99 -1.85 13.06
N ILE A 21 -2.19 -2.08 13.58
CA ILE A 21 -2.76 -1.33 14.70
C ILE A 21 -2.86 -2.26 15.92
N PRO A 22 -2.29 -1.86 17.08
CA PRO A 22 -2.44 -2.60 18.34
C PRO A 22 -3.92 -2.81 18.69
N PRO A 23 -4.29 -3.94 19.32
CA PRO A 23 -5.68 -4.22 19.68
C PRO A 23 -6.33 -3.13 20.55
N ASP A 24 -5.54 -2.52 21.44
CA ASP A 24 -6.00 -1.48 22.38
C ASP A 24 -6.41 -0.18 21.66
N ASP A 25 -5.86 0.05 20.47
CA ASP A 25 -6.10 1.26 19.69
C ASP A 25 -7.27 1.11 18.71
N LEU A 26 -7.78 -0.11 18.49
CA LEU A 26 -8.82 -0.36 17.48
C LEU A 26 -10.14 0.36 17.78
N SER A 27 -10.39 0.70 19.05
CA SER A 27 -11.58 1.47 19.45
C SER A 27 -11.37 2.98 19.34
N LEU A 28 -10.16 3.46 19.10
CA LEU A 28 -9.86 4.88 18.98
C LEU A 28 -10.31 5.43 17.62
N PRO A 29 -10.58 6.74 17.51
CA PRO A 29 -10.73 7.42 16.22
C PRO A 29 -9.53 7.16 15.32
N LEU A 30 -9.73 7.10 14.00
CA LEU A 30 -8.68 6.79 13.02
C LEU A 30 -7.42 7.65 13.18
N GLU A 31 -7.60 8.93 13.49
CA GLU A 31 -6.51 9.89 13.71
C GLU A 31 -5.71 9.68 15.00
N GLU A 32 -6.22 8.86 15.93
CA GLU A 32 -5.57 8.48 17.18
C GLU A 32 -5.04 7.02 17.16
N GLN A 33 -5.26 6.28 16.07
CA GLN A 33 -4.77 4.90 15.92
C GLN A 33 -3.26 4.89 15.66
N HIS A 34 -2.47 4.24 16.52
CA HIS A 34 -1.03 4.17 16.33
C HIS A 34 -0.65 3.09 15.31
N HIS A 35 -0.47 3.50 14.07
CA HIS A 35 0.00 2.63 13.00
C HIS A 35 1.50 2.31 13.13
N GLN A 36 1.82 1.02 13.25
CA GLN A 36 3.19 0.50 13.28
C GLN A 36 3.55 -0.11 11.92
N PRO A 37 4.61 0.35 11.22
CA PRO A 37 5.00 -0.20 9.93
C PRO A 37 5.39 -1.68 10.01
N LEU A 38 4.87 -2.48 9.07
CA LEU A 38 5.20 -3.89 8.88
C LEU A 38 6.08 -4.12 7.67
N ALA A 39 5.75 -3.48 6.55
CA ALA A 39 6.47 -3.64 5.30
C ALA A 39 6.33 -2.40 4.43
N PHE A 40 7.40 -2.10 3.70
CA PHE A 40 7.40 -1.16 2.60
C PHE A 40 7.53 -1.94 1.30
N LEU A 41 6.66 -1.65 0.36
CA LEU A 41 6.58 -2.27 -0.95
C LEU A 41 6.66 -1.18 -2.00
N SER A 42 7.25 -1.49 -3.14
CA SER A 42 7.27 -0.58 -4.28
C SER A 42 7.51 -1.36 -5.56
N GLY A 43 7.32 -0.69 -6.68
CA GLY A 43 7.63 -1.25 -7.97
C GLY A 43 7.32 -0.32 -9.12
N ASN A 44 7.48 -0.85 -10.32
CA ASN A 44 7.23 -0.13 -11.57
C ASN A 44 6.03 -0.72 -12.30
N PHE A 45 5.34 0.12 -13.07
CA PHE A 45 4.41 -0.34 -14.09
C PHE A 45 5.19 -0.74 -15.36
N SER A 46 4.75 -1.79 -16.04
CA SER A 46 5.41 -2.26 -17.26
C SER A 46 4.39 -2.68 -18.31
N SER A 47 4.84 -2.76 -19.57
CA SER A 47 4.00 -3.20 -20.70
C SER A 47 2.71 -2.37 -20.81
N ALA A 48 1.55 -3.02 -20.82
CA ALA A 48 0.26 -2.35 -20.95
C ALA A 48 -0.06 -1.43 -19.75
N SER A 49 0.29 -1.84 -18.53
CA SER A 49 -0.06 -1.08 -17.32
C SER A 49 0.72 0.23 -17.20
N ALA A 50 1.86 0.37 -17.89
CA ALA A 50 2.61 1.62 -17.93
C ALA A 50 1.82 2.76 -18.58
N ARG A 51 0.86 2.44 -19.47
CA ARG A 51 0.04 3.41 -20.20
C ARG A 51 -1.33 3.68 -19.57
N TRP A 52 -1.64 3.02 -18.47
CA TRP A 52 -2.90 3.23 -17.78
C TRP A 52 -2.96 4.62 -17.13
N PRO A 53 -4.15 5.25 -17.04
CA PRO A 53 -4.37 6.39 -16.18
C PRO A 53 -4.00 6.06 -14.73
N ILE A 54 -3.59 7.08 -13.96
CA ILE A 54 -3.18 6.91 -12.55
C ILE A 54 -4.30 6.25 -11.72
N VAL A 55 -5.55 6.66 -11.92
CA VAL A 55 -6.70 6.06 -11.22
C VAL A 55 -6.85 4.55 -11.46
N GLU A 56 -6.56 4.07 -12.67
CA GLU A 56 -6.59 2.63 -12.98
C GLU A 56 -5.38 1.91 -12.39
N LYS A 57 -4.22 2.58 -12.36
CA LYS A 57 -3.01 2.08 -11.71
C LYS A 57 -3.24 1.87 -10.22
N GLU A 58 -3.79 2.86 -9.51
CA GLU A 58 -4.13 2.77 -8.09
C GLU A 58 -5.12 1.64 -7.80
N ALA A 59 -6.21 1.54 -8.57
CA ALA A 59 -7.18 0.47 -8.43
C ALA A 59 -6.55 -0.92 -8.63
N SER A 60 -5.61 -1.03 -9.58
CA SER A 60 -4.92 -2.29 -9.84
C SER A 60 -4.07 -2.76 -8.65
N LEU A 61 -3.49 -1.84 -7.87
CA LEU A 61 -2.62 -2.19 -6.73
C LEU A 61 -3.39 -2.96 -5.65
N SER A 62 -4.66 -2.64 -5.42
CA SER A 62 -5.51 -3.36 -4.46
C SER A 62 -5.78 -4.82 -4.86
N SER A 63 -5.71 -5.14 -6.15
CA SER A 63 -5.92 -6.50 -6.66
C SER A 63 -4.63 -7.30 -6.80
N ARG A 64 -3.46 -6.66 -6.64
CA ARG A 64 -2.18 -7.34 -6.82
C ARG A 64 -1.84 -8.16 -5.58
N PRO A 65 -1.38 -9.41 -5.74
CA PRO A 65 -0.79 -10.13 -4.62
C PRO A 65 0.46 -9.37 -4.17
N ALA A 66 0.67 -9.28 -2.86
CA ALA A 66 1.90 -8.76 -2.27
C ALA A 66 3.08 -9.66 -2.67
N SER A 67 3.67 -9.37 -3.82
CA SER A 67 4.92 -9.99 -4.27
C SER A 67 6.05 -9.32 -3.50
N GLY A 68 6.56 -9.99 -2.48
CA GLY A 68 7.55 -9.49 -1.53
C GLY A 68 8.91 -9.16 -2.14
N SER A 69 9.01 -8.09 -2.92
CA SER A 69 10.29 -7.46 -3.25
C SER A 69 10.49 -6.28 -2.31
N THR A 70 10.99 -6.55 -1.11
CA THR A 70 11.51 -5.54 -0.18
C THR A 70 12.80 -4.98 -0.78
N ILE A 71 12.74 -3.78 -1.33
CA ILE A 71 13.95 -2.96 -1.52
C ILE A 71 14.09 -2.07 -0.29
N TRP A 72 15.20 -2.27 0.42
CA TRP A 72 15.66 -1.46 1.55
C TRP A 72 16.07 -0.07 1.09
#